data_AF-A0A4Q1T1H4-F1
#
_entry.id   AF-A0A4Q1T1H4-F1
#
_cell.length_a   1.000
_cell.length_b   1.000
_cell.length_c   1.000
_cell.angle_alpha   90.00
_cell.angle_beta   90.00
_cell.angle_gamma   90.00
#
_symmetry.space_group_name_H-M   'P 1'
#
loop_
_entity.id
_entity.type
_entity.pdbx_description
1 polymer ?
#
loop_
_entity_poly.entity_id
_entity_poly.type
_entity_poly.pdbx_seq_one_letter_code
_entity_poly.pdbx_strand_id
1 'polypeptide(L)'
;MKMKEAILVCVSYGRNAERLIRRGWRMAQSFQAPLYILTVDTVSYEEYQTEKQENLTVWKELAKHYQAEFFVEKKGSRTVADIIVEISRRKHVTQIVLGQTAQSRWEQITKGSIVNEILKKIDFIDLHIVSVQRELHQWEDQYEKGVRAYLQKVEDGYLLAFERTEKTDVEGIFFKDLHTDFESGLFKYIENYQTKIIKVSDGRVKDWTNIE
;
A
#
# COMPACT_ATOMS: atom_id res chain seq x y z
N MET A 1 -4.53 -36.11 -7.86
CA MET A 1 -4.00 -35.37 -6.69
C MET A 1 -4.25 -33.89 -6.95
N LYS A 2 -5.06 -33.19 -6.13
CA LYS A 2 -5.35 -31.77 -6.33
C LYS A 2 -4.03 -31.00 -6.11
N MET A 3 -3.54 -30.26 -7.10
CA MET A 3 -2.36 -29.41 -6.88
C MET A 3 -2.70 -28.41 -5.78
N LYS A 4 -1.83 -28.32 -4.76
CA LYS A 4 -2.01 -27.36 -3.67
C LYS A 4 -1.50 -26.03 -4.17
N GLU A 5 -2.44 -25.12 -4.41
CA GLU A 5 -2.13 -23.73 -4.76
C GLU A 5 -1.55 -22.99 -3.56
N ALA A 6 -0.75 -21.96 -3.82
CA ALA A 6 -0.18 -21.06 -2.82
C ALA A 6 0.04 -19.68 -3.44
N ILE A 7 -0.53 -18.64 -2.82
CA ILE A 7 -0.60 -17.29 -3.40
C ILE A 7 0.39 -16.35 -2.70
N LEU A 8 1.27 -15.70 -3.46
CA LEU A 8 2.14 -14.63 -2.97
C LEU A 8 1.70 -13.29 -3.56
N VAL A 9 1.35 -12.34 -2.70
CA VAL A 9 1.06 -10.97 -3.12
C VAL A 9 2.25 -10.08 -2.81
N CYS A 10 2.85 -9.48 -3.84
CA CYS A 10 3.94 -8.54 -3.63
C CYS A 10 3.41 -7.11 -3.68
N VAL A 11 3.61 -6.38 -2.59
CA VAL A 11 3.18 -4.98 -2.42
C VAL A 11 4.38 -4.07 -2.31
N SER A 12 4.20 -2.84 -2.80
CA SER A 12 5.16 -1.75 -2.63
C SER A 12 4.48 -0.58 -1.93
N TYR A 13 5.24 0.32 -1.32
CA TYR A 13 4.69 1.57 -0.79
C TYR A 13 3.92 2.31 -1.87
N GLY A 14 2.78 2.89 -1.49
CA GLY A 14 1.83 3.53 -2.40
C GLY A 14 0.38 3.12 -2.14
N ARG A 15 -0.53 3.76 -2.87
CA ARG A 15 -1.98 3.83 -2.56
C ARG A 15 -2.78 2.56 -2.87
N ASN A 16 -2.14 1.54 -3.45
CA ASN A 16 -2.83 0.41 -4.05
C ASN A 16 -2.55 -0.95 -3.39
N ALA A 17 -1.67 -0.97 -2.38
CA ALA A 17 -1.24 -2.20 -1.73
C ALA A 17 -2.41 -2.97 -1.08
N GLU A 18 -3.30 -2.28 -0.38
CA GLU A 18 -4.44 -2.89 0.33
C GLU A 18 -5.43 -3.54 -0.63
N ARG A 19 -5.72 -2.88 -1.77
CA ARG A 19 -6.56 -3.42 -2.84
C ARG A 19 -5.92 -4.66 -3.46
N LEU A 20 -4.61 -4.64 -3.66
CA LEU A 20 -3.86 -5.78 -4.18
C LEU A 20 -3.90 -6.98 -3.20
N ILE A 21 -3.68 -6.73 -1.91
CA ILE A 21 -3.79 -7.73 -0.84
C ILE A 21 -5.19 -8.35 -0.84
N ARG A 22 -6.25 -7.54 -0.90
CA ARG A 22 -7.63 -8.02 -0.94
C ARG A 22 -7.92 -8.89 -2.16
N ARG A 23 -7.36 -8.52 -3.33
CA ARG A 23 -7.50 -9.32 -4.55
C ARG A 23 -6.78 -10.67 -4.43
N GLY A 24 -5.56 -10.68 -3.90
CA GLY A 24 -4.84 -11.92 -3.62
C GLY A 24 -5.53 -12.80 -2.57
N TRP A 25 -6.15 -12.20 -1.55
CA TRP A 25 -6.94 -12.94 -0.57
C TRP A 25 -8.17 -13.61 -1.19
N ARG A 26 -8.93 -12.91 -2.04
CA ARG A 26 -10.06 -13.53 -2.76
C ARG A 26 -9.62 -14.70 -3.64
N MET A 27 -8.44 -14.58 -4.26
CA MET A 27 -7.82 -15.64 -5.05
C MET A 27 -7.47 -16.85 -4.15
N ALA A 28 -6.79 -16.61 -3.03
CA ALA A 28 -6.44 -17.66 -2.07
C ALA A 28 -7.67 -18.38 -1.50
N GLN A 29 -8.75 -17.64 -1.18
CA GLN A 29 -10.04 -18.21 -0.77
C GLN A 29 -10.64 -19.13 -1.83
N SER A 30 -10.64 -18.69 -3.09
CA SER A 30 -11.20 -19.46 -4.21
C SER A 30 -10.44 -20.78 -4.43
N PHE A 31 -9.12 -20.76 -4.20
CA PHE A 31 -8.28 -21.95 -4.31
C PHE A 31 -8.18 -22.77 -3.03
N GLN A 32 -8.72 -22.29 -1.91
CA GLN A 32 -8.49 -22.85 -0.56
C GLN A 32 -6.99 -22.99 -0.26
N ALA A 33 -6.24 -21.95 -0.59
CA ALA A 33 -4.78 -21.89 -0.58
C ALA A 33 -4.24 -20.98 0.54
N PRO A 34 -3.01 -21.21 1.04
CA PRO A 34 -2.31 -20.24 1.87
C PRO A 34 -2.06 -18.93 1.11
N LEU A 35 -2.07 -17.84 1.87
CA LEU A 35 -1.77 -16.49 1.40
C LEU A 35 -0.48 -15.99 2.06
N TYR A 36 0.41 -15.47 1.22
CA TYR A 36 1.64 -14.81 1.63
C TYR A 36 1.62 -13.36 1.11
N ILE A 37 2.10 -12.43 1.91
CA ILE A 37 2.23 -11.03 1.52
C ILE A 37 3.69 -10.63 1.70
N LEU A 38 4.29 -10.02 0.69
CA LEU A 38 5.69 -9.58 0.69
C LEU A 38 5.78 -8.10 0.33
N THR A 39 6.48 -7.34 1.16
CA THR A 39 7.03 -6.03 0.78
C THR A 39 8.56 -6.10 0.77
N VAL A 40 9.16 -5.51 -0.27
CA VAL A 40 10.61 -5.33 -0.36
C VAL A 40 10.92 -3.87 -0.10
N ASP A 41 11.62 -3.63 0.99
CA ASP A 41 12.06 -2.31 1.41
C ASP A 41 13.24 -1.87 0.54
N THR A 42 12.94 -1.00 -0.42
CA THR A 42 13.89 -0.40 -1.36
C THR A 42 14.25 1.05 -1.00
N VAL A 43 13.54 1.67 -0.06
CA VAL A 43 13.62 3.11 0.21
C VAL A 43 14.64 3.35 1.32
N SER A 44 15.77 3.99 0.98
CA SER A 44 16.80 4.45 1.92
C SER A 44 16.59 5.90 2.40
N TYR A 45 15.52 6.58 1.96
CA TYR A 45 15.30 7.99 2.27
C TYR A 45 14.52 8.19 3.56
N GLU A 46 15.09 8.97 4.47
CA GLU A 46 14.50 9.35 5.77
C GLU A 46 13.17 10.11 5.62
N GLU A 47 12.93 10.77 4.47
CA GLU A 47 11.76 11.61 4.25
C GLU A 47 10.41 10.88 4.15
N TYR A 48 10.39 9.55 3.97
CA TYR A 48 9.14 8.76 3.85
C TYR A 48 8.89 7.82 5.02
N GLN A 49 9.60 7.98 6.14
CA GLN A 49 9.53 7.03 7.27
C GLN A 49 8.13 6.96 7.91
N THR A 50 7.42 8.08 8.01
CA THR A 50 6.07 8.12 8.61
C THR A 50 5.05 7.35 7.77
N GLU A 51 4.92 7.69 6.48
CA GLU A 51 3.99 7.00 5.58
C GLU A 51 4.32 5.51 5.43
N LYS A 52 5.61 5.17 5.42
CA LYS A 52 6.07 3.77 5.42
C LYS A 52 5.62 3.02 6.67
N GLN A 53 5.81 3.61 7.85
CA GLN A 53 5.45 2.96 9.11
C GLN A 53 3.94 2.72 9.21
N GLU A 54 3.13 3.68 8.78
CA GLU A 54 1.68 3.53 8.72
C GLU A 54 1.26 2.42 7.75
N ASN A 55 1.78 2.43 6.52
CA ASN A 55 1.51 1.38 5.53
C ASN A 55 1.87 -0.02 6.08
N LEU A 56 3.02 -0.16 6.73
CA LEU A 56 3.45 -1.44 7.32
C LEU A 56 2.51 -1.90 8.45
N THR A 57 2.06 -0.99 9.30
CA THR A 57 1.08 -1.31 10.36
C THR A 57 -0.20 -1.87 9.73
N VAL A 58 -0.70 -1.23 8.69
CA VAL A 58 -1.96 -1.59 8.03
C VAL A 58 -1.84 -2.92 7.31
N TRP A 59 -0.74 -3.15 6.59
CA TRP A 59 -0.54 -4.42 5.90
C TRP A 59 -0.35 -5.58 6.88
N LYS A 60 0.26 -5.34 8.06
CA LYS A 60 0.32 -6.35 9.13
C LYS A 60 -1.07 -6.67 9.68
N GLU A 61 -1.91 -5.67 9.88
CA GLU A 61 -3.29 -5.89 10.32
C GLU A 61 -4.12 -6.64 9.28
N LEU A 62 -4.00 -6.27 8.00
CA LEU A 62 -4.62 -6.99 6.89
C LEU A 62 -4.13 -8.44 6.82
N ALA A 63 -2.82 -8.66 6.95
CA ALA A 63 -2.26 -10.01 6.96
C ALA A 63 -2.84 -10.83 8.11
N LYS A 64 -2.90 -10.27 9.33
CA LYS A 64 -3.52 -10.92 10.48
C LYS A 64 -5.00 -11.23 10.24
N HIS A 65 -5.76 -10.27 9.73
CA HIS A 65 -7.18 -10.43 9.44
C HIS A 65 -7.43 -11.53 8.39
N TYR A 66 -6.61 -11.59 7.35
CA TYR A 66 -6.68 -12.60 6.29
C TYR A 66 -5.94 -13.90 6.59
N GLN A 67 -5.37 -14.05 7.80
CA GLN A 67 -4.57 -15.21 8.19
C GLN A 67 -3.40 -15.49 7.21
N ALA A 68 -2.81 -14.42 6.69
CA ALA A 68 -1.67 -14.45 5.80
C ALA A 68 -0.36 -14.28 6.56
N GLU A 69 0.70 -14.91 6.09
CA GLU A 69 2.05 -14.66 6.59
C GLU A 69 2.65 -13.45 5.86
N PHE A 70 3.17 -12.49 6.62
CA PHE A 70 3.67 -11.22 6.09
C PHE A 70 5.19 -11.12 6.19
N PHE A 71 5.83 -10.81 5.07
CA PHE A 71 7.28 -10.65 4.94
C PHE A 71 7.65 -9.19 4.66
N VAL A 72 8.62 -8.69 5.41
CA VAL A 72 9.27 -7.39 5.18
C VAL A 72 10.75 -7.67 4.94
N GLU A 73 11.16 -7.62 3.68
CA GLU A 73 12.52 -7.94 3.27
C GLU A 73 13.29 -6.69 2.88
N LYS A 74 14.56 -6.58 3.28
CA LYS A 74 15.43 -5.49 2.82
C LYS A 74 16.07 -5.88 1.48
N LYS A 75 16.03 -4.97 0.49
CA LYS A 75 16.68 -5.19 -0.81
C LYS A 75 18.17 -5.50 -0.65
N GLY A 76 18.90 -4.63 0.06
CA GLY A 76 20.35 -4.73 0.19
C GLY A 76 21.03 -4.73 -1.19
N SER A 77 21.95 -5.67 -1.42
CA SER A 77 22.62 -5.89 -2.71
C SER A 77 21.84 -6.76 -3.70
N ARG A 78 20.75 -7.39 -3.27
CA ARG A 78 19.92 -8.30 -4.10
C ARG A 78 18.97 -7.49 -4.99
N THR A 79 18.49 -8.10 -6.07
CA THR A 79 17.37 -7.52 -6.83
C THR A 79 16.05 -7.79 -6.10
N VAL A 80 15.02 -6.98 -6.36
CA VAL A 80 13.66 -7.25 -5.84
C VAL A 80 13.16 -8.60 -6.37
N ALA A 81 13.47 -8.92 -7.64
CA ALA A 81 13.15 -10.21 -8.24
C ALA A 81 13.79 -11.39 -7.51
N ASP A 82 15.06 -11.29 -7.09
CA ASP A 82 15.73 -12.36 -6.32
C ASP A 82 14.98 -12.68 -5.03
N ILE A 83 14.57 -11.63 -4.30
CA ILE A 83 13.85 -11.78 -3.03
C ILE A 83 12.47 -12.41 -3.28
N ILE A 84 11.74 -11.97 -4.30
CA ILE A 84 10.44 -12.56 -4.65
C ILE A 84 10.60 -14.05 -4.98
N VAL A 85 11.60 -14.41 -5.78
CA VAL A 85 11.88 -15.81 -6.17
C VAL A 85 12.28 -16.64 -4.96
N GLU A 86 13.11 -16.11 -4.06
CA GLU A 86 13.54 -16.77 -2.83
C GLU A 86 12.34 -17.12 -1.94
N ILE A 87 11.47 -16.15 -1.67
CA ILE A 87 10.24 -16.37 -0.89
C ILE A 87 9.32 -17.36 -1.60
N SER A 88 9.17 -17.25 -2.93
CA SER A 88 8.32 -18.13 -3.72
C SER A 88 8.75 -19.58 -3.60
N ARG A 89 10.06 -19.86 -3.70
CA ARG A 89 10.61 -21.21 -3.51
C ARG A 89 10.44 -21.72 -2.09
N ARG A 90 10.76 -20.89 -1.08
CA ARG A 90 10.66 -21.25 0.33
C ARG A 90 9.23 -21.60 0.76
N LYS A 91 8.24 -20.99 0.14
CA LYS A 91 6.82 -21.19 0.46
C LYS A 91 6.05 -22.01 -0.58
N HIS A 92 6.75 -22.61 -1.54
CA HIS A 92 6.14 -23.39 -2.62
C HIS A 92 4.99 -22.64 -3.31
N VAL A 93 5.19 -21.35 -3.56
CA VAL A 93 4.21 -20.47 -4.22
C VAL A 93 3.98 -20.96 -5.63
N THR A 94 2.71 -21.04 -6.02
CA THR A 94 2.28 -21.41 -7.38
C THR A 94 1.76 -20.21 -8.16
N GLN A 95 1.38 -19.12 -7.48
CA GLN A 95 0.88 -17.91 -8.11
C GLN A 95 1.42 -16.66 -7.42
N ILE A 96 2.02 -15.76 -8.21
CA ILE A 96 2.51 -14.46 -7.76
C ILE A 96 1.57 -13.37 -8.28
N VAL A 97 1.16 -12.46 -7.40
CA VAL A 97 0.31 -11.32 -7.72
C VAL A 97 1.12 -10.04 -7.55
N LEU A 98 1.26 -9.27 -8.64
CA LEU A 98 1.95 -7.99 -8.69
C LEU A 98 0.99 -6.87 -9.12
N GLY A 99 1.15 -5.67 -8.56
CA GLY A 99 0.46 -4.48 -9.05
C GLY A 99 1.17 -3.88 -10.27
N GLN A 100 0.41 -3.46 -11.29
CA GLN A 100 0.96 -2.81 -12.50
C GLN A 100 1.78 -1.55 -12.16
N THR A 101 1.34 -0.74 -11.18
CA THR A 101 2.08 0.44 -10.72
C THR A 101 3.33 0.06 -9.92
N ALA A 102 3.30 -1.05 -9.17
CA ALA A 102 4.46 -1.58 -8.47
C ALA A 102 5.53 -2.08 -9.45
N GLN A 103 5.10 -2.67 -10.58
CA GLN A 103 6.00 -2.97 -11.69
C GLN A 103 6.69 -1.69 -12.18
N SER A 104 5.96 -0.62 -12.50
CA SER A 104 6.58 0.64 -12.98
C SER A 104 7.50 1.29 -11.95
N ARG A 105 7.13 1.28 -10.66
CA ARG A 105 7.98 1.82 -9.57
C ARG A 105 9.25 0.99 -9.39
N TRP A 106 9.14 -0.33 -9.40
CA TRP A 106 10.33 -1.19 -9.30
C TRP A 106 11.17 -1.14 -10.58
N GLU A 107 10.56 -0.98 -11.75
CA GLU A 107 11.23 -0.72 -13.04
C GLU A 107 11.97 0.61 -13.10
N GLN A 108 11.57 1.61 -12.32
CA GLN A 108 12.35 2.84 -12.15
C GLN A 108 13.56 2.63 -11.22
N ILE A 109 13.44 1.70 -10.27
CA ILE A 109 14.50 1.36 -9.30
C ILE A 109 15.50 0.34 -9.87
N THR A 110 15.06 -0.51 -10.80
CA THR A 110 15.89 -1.48 -11.54
C THR A 110 16.21 -0.94 -12.93
N LYS A 111 17.39 -1.21 -13.49
CA LYS A 111 17.70 -0.81 -14.89
C LYS A 111 17.01 -1.73 -15.92
N GLY A 112 15.76 -2.15 -15.67
CA GLY A 112 15.06 -3.18 -16.45
C GLY A 112 13.73 -3.64 -15.84
N SER A 113 13.02 -4.52 -16.54
CA SER A 113 11.70 -5.03 -16.12
C SER A 113 11.78 -6.09 -15.04
N ILE A 114 11.23 -5.80 -13.85
CA ILE A 114 11.14 -6.76 -12.75
C ILE A 114 10.35 -8.02 -13.15
N VAL A 115 9.30 -7.86 -13.96
CA VAL A 115 8.50 -8.97 -14.48
C VAL A 115 9.38 -9.91 -15.30
N ASN A 116 10.18 -9.35 -16.21
CA ASN A 116 11.10 -10.15 -17.02
C ASN A 116 12.19 -10.83 -16.18
N GLU A 117 12.69 -10.17 -15.12
CA GLU A 117 13.66 -10.79 -14.21
C GLU A 117 13.06 -11.95 -13.41
N ILE A 118 11.81 -11.82 -12.96
CA ILE A 118 11.08 -12.89 -12.27
C ILE A 118 10.84 -14.05 -13.23
N LEU A 119 10.30 -13.79 -14.43
CA LEU A 119 9.99 -14.81 -15.44
C LEU A 119 11.22 -15.62 -15.87
N LYS A 120 12.42 -15.04 -15.82
CA LYS A 120 13.69 -15.76 -16.09
C LYS A 120 14.12 -16.72 -14.97
N LYS A 121 13.54 -16.61 -13.78
CA LYS A 121 14.02 -17.28 -12.55
C LYS A 121 12.99 -18.24 -11.93
N ILE A 122 11.71 -18.08 -12.28
CA ILE A 122 10.62 -18.95 -11.83
C ILE A 122 10.35 -20.05 -12.86
N ASP A 123 10.05 -21.24 -12.37
CA ASP A 123 9.56 -22.37 -13.16
C ASP A 123 8.20 -22.77 -12.60
N PHE A 124 7.18 -22.90 -13.47
CA PHE A 124 5.84 -23.38 -13.10
C PHE A 124 5.11 -22.53 -12.03
N ILE A 125 5.28 -21.20 -12.08
CA ILE A 125 4.55 -20.25 -11.23
C ILE A 125 3.79 -19.27 -12.13
N ASP A 126 2.49 -19.12 -11.89
CA ASP A 126 1.66 -18.17 -12.61
C ASP A 126 1.92 -16.74 -12.12
N LEU A 127 2.04 -15.79 -13.04
CA LEU A 127 2.26 -14.39 -12.72
C LEU A 127 1.04 -13.54 -13.09
N HIS A 128 0.39 -12.97 -12.07
CA HIS A 128 -0.80 -12.13 -12.22
C HIS A 128 -0.42 -10.65 -12.11
N ILE A 129 -0.52 -9.92 -13.22
CA ILE A 129 -0.38 -8.46 -13.21
C ILE A 129 -1.75 -7.82 -13.04
N VAL A 130 -1.93 -7.16 -11.90
CA VAL A 130 -3.18 -6.52 -11.51
C VAL A 130 -3.09 -5.04 -11.83
N SER A 131 -3.96 -4.59 -12.73
CA SER A 131 -4.23 -3.16 -12.86
C SER A 131 -4.93 -2.70 -11.59
N VAL A 132 -4.28 -1.77 -10.90
CA VAL A 132 -4.84 -1.00 -9.81
C VAL A 132 -4.99 0.42 -10.35
N GLN A 133 -6.17 1.02 -10.16
CA GLN A 133 -6.49 2.34 -10.72
C GLN A 133 -5.31 3.29 -10.52
N ARG A 134 -4.89 3.94 -11.61
CA ARG A 134 -3.91 5.03 -11.58
C ARG A 134 -4.58 6.26 -11.00
N GLU A 135 -4.99 6.19 -9.74
CA GLU A 135 -5.38 7.38 -9.01
C GLU A 135 -4.11 7.99 -8.40
N LEU A 136 -3.42 8.68 -9.33
CA LEU A 136 -2.76 9.98 -9.14
C LEU A 136 -1.25 9.92 -8.88
N HIS A 137 -0.49 9.86 -9.98
CA HIS A 137 0.80 10.59 -10.06
C HIS A 137 0.60 12.11 -10.16
N GLN A 138 -0.65 12.61 -10.24
CA GLN A 138 -0.92 14.05 -10.32
C GLN A 138 -0.88 14.76 -8.95
N TRP A 139 -0.84 14.02 -7.83
CA TRP A 139 -0.89 14.63 -6.50
C TRP A 139 0.48 15.03 -5.96
N GLU A 140 1.56 14.34 -6.35
CA GLU A 140 2.92 14.73 -5.94
C GLU A 140 3.30 16.13 -6.47
N ASP A 141 2.70 16.56 -7.60
CA ASP A 141 2.90 17.90 -8.17
C ASP A 141 1.90 18.96 -7.65
N GLN A 142 0.84 18.54 -6.95
CA GLN A 142 -0.25 19.43 -6.51
C GLN A 142 -0.32 19.60 -4.99
N TYR A 143 0.33 18.72 -4.23
CA TYR A 143 0.27 18.72 -2.78
C TYR A 143 1.66 18.64 -2.15
N GLU A 144 1.81 19.31 -1.02
CA GLU A 144 2.96 19.19 -0.13
C GLU A 144 3.11 17.74 0.38
N LYS A 145 4.30 17.46 0.92
CA LYS A 145 4.57 16.18 1.59
C LYS A 145 3.57 15.95 2.71
N GLY A 146 3.09 14.71 2.80
CA GLY A 146 2.11 14.31 3.80
C GLY A 146 2.66 14.45 5.22
N VAL A 147 1.89 15.11 6.10
CA VAL A 147 2.18 15.23 7.53
C VAL A 147 1.14 14.49 8.34
N ARG A 148 1.56 13.86 9.44
CA ARG A 148 0.62 13.19 10.34
C ARG A 148 -0.33 14.22 10.96
N ALA A 149 -1.62 13.94 10.91
CA ALA A 149 -2.67 14.80 11.41
C ALA A 149 -3.85 13.97 11.92
N TYR A 150 -4.79 14.67 12.54
CA TYR A 150 -5.92 14.10 13.26
C TYR A 150 -7.19 14.86 12.92
N LEU A 151 -8.33 14.19 12.95
CA LEU A 151 -9.64 14.83 12.88
C LEU A 151 -10.31 14.77 14.24
N GLN A 152 -10.69 15.95 14.73
CA GLN A 152 -11.41 16.14 15.98
C GLN A 152 -12.87 16.46 15.69
N LYS A 153 -13.78 15.73 16.33
CA LYS A 153 -15.21 15.93 16.14
C LYS A 153 -15.65 17.27 16.76
N VAL A 154 -16.38 18.06 15.99
CA VAL A 154 -17.02 19.31 16.42
C VAL A 154 -18.51 19.29 16.10
N GLU A 155 -19.25 20.32 16.53
CA GLU A 155 -20.70 20.40 16.31
C GLU A 155 -21.07 20.26 14.81
N ASP A 156 -20.32 20.92 13.92
CA ASP A 156 -20.52 20.92 12.47
C ASP A 156 -19.39 20.17 11.72
N GLY A 157 -19.24 18.88 12.00
CA GLY A 157 -18.31 17.99 11.28
C GLY A 157 -17.00 17.77 12.02
N TYR A 158 -15.88 17.97 11.33
CA TYR A 158 -14.55 17.70 11.88
C TYR A 158 -13.56 18.83 11.61
N LEU A 159 -12.65 19.06 12.56
CA LEU A 159 -11.50 19.94 12.43
C LEU A 159 -10.21 19.16 12.30
N LEU A 160 -9.36 19.61 11.39
CA LEU A 160 -7.98 19.16 11.25
C LEU A 160 -7.16 19.64 12.45
N ALA A 161 -6.34 18.74 13.00
CA ALA A 161 -5.41 19.02 14.07
C ALA A 161 -4.08 18.31 13.80
N PHE A 162 -2.96 18.93 14.19
CA PHE A 162 -1.64 18.33 14.06
C PHE A 162 -1.12 17.71 15.38
N GLU A 163 -1.83 17.94 16.47
CA GLU A 163 -1.55 17.35 17.77
C GLU A 163 -2.67 16.39 18.19
N ARG A 164 -2.26 15.26 18.77
CA ARG A 164 -3.21 14.28 19.30
C ARG A 164 -3.77 14.79 20.63
N THR A 165 -5.09 14.83 20.72
CA THR A 165 -5.81 15.16 21.96
C THR A 165 -6.82 14.06 22.32
N GLU A 166 -7.41 14.14 23.52
CA GLU A 166 -8.48 13.21 23.94
C GLU A 166 -9.73 13.28 23.04
N LYS A 167 -9.90 14.36 22.28
CA LYS A 167 -11.01 14.56 21.33
C LYS A 167 -10.72 14.03 19.92
N THR A 168 -9.60 13.34 19.74
CA THR A 168 -9.18 12.77 18.45
C THR A 168 -10.05 11.57 18.09
N ASP A 169 -10.73 11.67 16.95
CA ASP A 169 -11.62 10.60 16.46
C ASP A 169 -10.95 9.79 15.35
N VAL A 170 -10.19 10.46 14.47
CA VAL A 170 -9.52 9.82 13.32
C VAL A 170 -8.07 10.27 13.23
N GLU A 171 -7.17 9.32 13.01
CA GLU A 171 -5.74 9.56 12.72
C GLU A 171 -5.46 9.29 11.23
N GLY A 172 -4.59 10.11 10.63
CA GLY A 172 -4.23 9.97 9.22
C GLY A 172 -3.09 10.89 8.78
N ILE A 173 -2.93 11.02 7.47
CA ILE A 173 -1.95 11.89 6.83
C ILE A 173 -2.69 13.00 6.08
N PHE A 174 -2.32 14.24 6.36
CA PHE A 174 -2.77 15.41 5.64
C PHE A 174 -1.76 15.81 4.56
N PHE A 175 -2.25 16.02 3.34
CA PHE A 175 -1.52 16.50 2.18
C PHE A 175 -2.07 17.89 1.82
N LYS A 176 -1.33 18.95 2.16
CA LYS A 176 -1.74 20.35 1.90
C LYS A 176 -1.61 20.69 0.41
N ASP A 177 -2.56 21.41 -0.16
CA ASP A 177 -2.47 21.90 -1.55
C ASP A 177 -1.37 22.95 -1.69
N LEU A 178 -0.50 22.79 -2.70
CA LEU A 178 0.62 23.70 -2.98
C LEU A 178 0.16 25.11 -3.40
N HIS A 179 -1.09 25.25 -3.85
CA HIS A 179 -1.63 26.51 -4.38
C HIS A 179 -2.43 27.30 -3.34
N THR A 180 -2.40 26.92 -2.05
CA THR A 180 -3.20 27.57 -1.02
C THR A 180 -2.40 27.87 0.24
N ASP A 181 -2.62 29.05 0.82
CA ASP A 181 -2.07 29.39 2.14
C ASP A 181 -2.87 28.72 3.29
N PHE A 182 -4.12 28.36 3.02
CA PHE A 182 -5.05 27.72 3.97
C PHE A 182 -4.73 26.25 4.20
N GLU A 183 -5.24 25.67 5.30
CA GLU A 183 -5.21 24.22 5.55
C GLU A 183 -6.23 23.48 4.69
N SER A 184 -6.11 23.64 3.36
CA SER A 184 -6.91 22.95 2.37
C SER A 184 -6.06 21.88 1.69
N GLY A 185 -6.66 20.72 1.45
CA GLY A 185 -5.92 19.59 0.95
C GLY A 185 -6.70 18.29 1.08
N LEU A 186 -5.96 17.19 1.19
CA LEU A 186 -6.51 15.85 1.27
C LEU A 186 -6.10 15.22 2.59
N PHE A 187 -7.06 14.65 3.30
CA PHE A 187 -6.80 13.84 4.48
C PHE A 187 -6.99 12.38 4.11
N LYS A 188 -5.90 11.62 4.17
CA LYS A 188 -5.87 10.18 3.96
C LYS A 188 -5.92 9.50 5.31
N TYR A 189 -6.91 8.66 5.53
CA TYR A 189 -7.04 7.87 6.75
C TYR A 189 -7.42 6.44 6.41
N ILE A 190 -7.47 5.60 7.42
CA ILE A 190 -7.71 4.17 7.24
C ILE A 190 -8.91 3.77 8.08
N GLU A 191 -9.87 3.15 7.42
CA GLU A 191 -11.11 2.69 8.03
C GLU A 191 -11.46 1.33 7.44
N ASN A 192 -11.76 0.36 8.31
CA ASN A 192 -12.09 -1.02 7.89
C ASN A 192 -11.02 -1.64 6.96
N TYR A 193 -9.74 -1.35 7.23
CA TYR A 193 -8.59 -1.78 6.43
C TYR A 193 -8.67 -1.34 4.95
N GLN A 194 -9.28 -0.18 4.72
CA GLN A 194 -9.29 0.52 3.45
C GLN A 194 -8.79 1.94 3.67
N THR A 195 -7.87 2.35 2.81
CA THR A 195 -7.55 3.75 2.62
C THR A 195 -8.82 4.49 2.22
N LYS A 196 -9.06 5.61 2.89
CA LYS A 196 -10.09 6.59 2.58
C LYS A 196 -9.43 7.94 2.42
N ILE A 197 -9.93 8.73 1.48
CA ILE A 197 -9.42 10.06 1.21
C ILE A 197 -10.60 11.00 1.16
N ILE A 198 -10.52 12.03 2.00
CA ILE A 198 -11.54 13.06 2.12
C ILE A 198 -10.88 14.42 1.90
N LYS A 199 -11.68 15.38 1.44
CA LYS A 199 -11.20 16.74 1.23
C LYS A 199 -11.27 17.53 2.54
N VAL A 200 -10.17 18.19 2.87
CA VAL A 200 -10.14 19.24 3.90
C VAL A 200 -10.22 20.58 3.18
N SER A 201 -11.07 21.47 3.66
CA SER A 201 -11.19 22.83 3.16
C SER A 201 -11.14 23.78 4.35
N ASP A 202 -10.11 24.62 4.37
CA ASP A 202 -9.86 25.59 5.46
C ASP A 202 -9.88 24.93 6.85
N GLY A 203 -9.11 23.85 7.00
CA GLY A 203 -8.98 23.08 8.24
C GLY A 203 -10.23 22.29 8.64
N ARG A 204 -11.27 22.25 7.81
CA ARG A 204 -12.54 21.58 8.10
C ARG A 204 -12.86 20.46 7.12
N VAL A 205 -13.48 19.40 7.63
CA VAL A 205 -14.14 18.38 6.84
C VAL A 205 -15.64 18.52 7.04
N LYS A 206 -16.33 18.96 6.00
CA LYS A 206 -17.80 19.06 5.96
C LYS A 206 -18.45 17.92 5.20
N ASP A 207 -17.72 17.32 4.27
CA ASP A 207 -18.17 16.19 3.46
C ASP A 207 -17.25 14.99 3.73
N TRP A 208 -17.84 13.90 4.20
CA TRP A 208 -17.13 12.65 4.52
C TRP A 208 -17.11 11.67 3.33
N THR A 209 -17.50 12.15 2.15
CA THR A 209 -17.49 11.34 0.93
C THR A 209 -16.05 10.98 0.55
N ASN A 210 -15.79 9.68 0.47
CA ASN A 210 -14.52 9.17 -0.04
C ASN A 210 -14.37 9.58 -1.51
N ILE A 211 -13.20 10.12 -1.87
CA ILE A 211 -12.92 10.65 -3.22
C ILE A 211 -12.34 9.56 -4.14
N GLU A 212 -12.26 8.29 -3.67
CA GLU A 212 -11.96 7.11 -4.52
C GLU A 212 -13.16 6.64 -5.34
#